data_AF-A0A820NP18-F1
#
_entry.id   AF-A0A820NP18-F1
#
_cell.length_a   1.000
_cell.length_b   1.000
_cell.length_c   1.000
_cell.angle_alpha   90.00
_cell.angle_beta   90.00
_cell.angle_gamma   90.00
#
_symmetry.space_group_name_H-M   'P 1'
#
loop_
_entity.id
_entity.type
_entity.pdbx_description
1 polymer ?
#
loop_
_entity_poly.entity_id
_entity_poly.type
_entity_poly.pdbx_seq_one_letter_code
_entity_poly.pdbx_strand_id
1 'polypeptide(L)'
;MNISFSRINLSKSQRSLIRLELEKEFSNVLNYLQFIISTYNQIDILSKIFSCLSKWLEFGISILKIEILFEYLFNSLNNDNLFDDVYNCLSVLFTSPDALKYPSTFSCLLPYVIQFETILDQCLTIGNKVKRYSFFFFCLD
;
A
#
# COMPACT_ATOMS: atom_id res chain seq x y z
N MET A 1 -8.06 -17.63 -4.02
CA MET A 1 -8.18 -17.43 -5.49
C MET A 1 -8.37 -15.93 -5.73
N ASN A 2 -7.29 -15.17 -5.94
CA ASN A 2 -7.37 -13.72 -6.17
C ASN A 2 -7.71 -13.45 -7.63
N ILE A 3 -8.96 -13.08 -7.90
CA ILE A 3 -9.40 -12.63 -9.24
C ILE A 3 -8.91 -11.18 -9.38
N SER A 4 -7.75 -10.98 -10.00
CA SER A 4 -7.30 -9.64 -10.39
C SER A 4 -8.32 -9.02 -11.34
N PHE A 5 -8.71 -7.76 -11.14
CA PHE A 5 -9.66 -7.04 -12.00
C PHE A 5 -9.24 -7.06 -13.48
N SER A 6 -7.93 -7.17 -13.74
CA SER A 6 -7.34 -7.35 -15.06
C SER A 6 -7.80 -8.62 -15.79
N ARG A 7 -8.22 -9.66 -15.06
CA ARG A 7 -8.65 -10.97 -15.56
C ARG A 7 -10.16 -11.10 -15.76
N ILE A 8 -10.95 -10.10 -15.36
CA ILE A 8 -12.40 -10.11 -15.58
C ILE A 8 -12.65 -9.84 -17.06
N ASN A 9 -13.49 -10.65 -17.71
CA ASN A 9 -13.77 -10.55 -19.14
C ASN A 9 -14.69 -9.34 -19.44
N LEU A 10 -14.12 -8.14 -19.38
CA LEU A 10 -14.76 -6.86 -19.61
C LEU A 10 -14.02 -6.14 -20.74
N SER A 11 -14.76 -5.44 -21.60
CA SER A 11 -14.16 -4.59 -22.64
C SER A 11 -13.34 -3.46 -22.01
N LYS A 12 -12.37 -2.91 -22.75
CA LYS A 12 -11.55 -1.78 -22.26
C LYS A 12 -12.41 -0.59 -21.83
N SER A 13 -13.47 -0.27 -22.56
CA SER A 13 -14.39 0.83 -22.23
C SER A 13 -15.20 0.56 -20.96
N GLN A 14 -15.70 -0.66 -20.77
CA GLN A 14 -16.42 -1.06 -19.56
C GLN A 14 -15.51 -0.98 -18.32
N ARG A 15 -14.26 -1.44 -18.44
CA ARG A 15 -13.27 -1.36 -17.34
C ARG A 15 -12.99 0.09 -16.96
N SER A 16 -12.80 0.98 -17.94
CA SER A 16 -12.57 2.40 -17.68
C SER A 16 -13.77 3.06 -17.00
N LEU A 17 -15.01 2.76 -17.43
CA LEU A 17 -16.22 3.29 -16.80
C LEU A 17 -16.36 2.83 -15.35
N ILE A 18 -16.18 1.53 -15.08
CA ILE A 18 -16.23 0.99 -13.72
C ILE A 18 -15.14 1.63 -12.85
N ARG A 19 -13.94 1.84 -13.40
CA ARG A 19 -12.85 2.50 -12.67
C ARG A 19 -13.22 3.93 -12.29
N LEU A 20 -13.78 4.70 -13.21
CA LEU A 20 -14.21 6.07 -12.93
C LEU A 20 -15.32 6.13 -11.88
N GLU A 21 -16.32 5.26 -11.94
CA GLU A 21 -17.40 5.24 -10.95
C GLU A 21 -16.90 4.82 -9.57
N LEU A 22 -16.08 3.77 -9.48
CA LEU A 22 -15.51 3.35 -8.20
C LEU A 22 -14.51 4.37 -7.63
N GLU A 23 -13.80 5.10 -8.49
CA GLU A 23 -12.89 6.16 -8.06
C GLU A 23 -13.63 7.34 -7.43
N LYS A 24 -14.88 7.63 -7.82
CA LYS A 24 -15.73 8.64 -7.15
C LYS A 24 -16.06 8.21 -5.73
N GLU A 25 -16.42 6.94 -5.54
CA GLU A 25 -16.80 6.39 -4.25
C GLU A 25 -15.60 6.10 -3.33
N PHE A 26 -14.38 6.05 -3.88
CA PHE A 26 -13.18 5.80 -3.08
C PHE A 26 -12.99 6.80 -1.95
N SER A 27 -13.37 8.07 -2.14
CA SER A 27 -13.28 9.08 -1.06
C SER A 27 -14.10 8.67 0.18
N ASN A 28 -15.29 8.07 -0.02
CA ASN A 28 -16.13 7.58 1.06
C ASN A 28 -15.47 6.37 1.77
N VAL A 29 -14.88 5.47 0.98
CA VAL A 29 -14.13 4.33 1.51
C VAL A 29 -12.93 4.80 2.33
N LEU A 30 -12.16 5.75 1.81
CA LEU A 30 -10.99 6.29 2.49
C LEU A 30 -11.36 6.92 3.84
N ASN A 31 -12.42 7.73 3.88
CA ASN A 31 -12.93 8.34 5.11
C ASN A 31 -13.33 7.25 6.13
N TYR A 32 -13.97 6.18 5.67
CA TYR A 32 -14.34 5.06 6.53
C TYR A 32 -13.11 4.30 7.04
N LEU A 33 -12.09 4.07 6.21
CA LEU A 33 -10.84 3.44 6.63
C LEU A 33 -10.10 4.30 7.67
N GLN A 34 -10.03 5.61 7.47
CA GLN A 34 -9.46 6.54 8.46
C GLN A 34 -10.21 6.51 9.79
N PHE A 35 -11.54 6.48 9.75
CA PHE A 35 -12.37 6.34 10.93
C PHE A 35 -12.09 5.02 11.67
N ILE A 36 -11.93 3.91 10.95
CA ILE A 36 -11.60 2.63 11.58
C ILE A 36 -10.20 2.68 12.19
N ILE A 37 -9.21 3.20 11.47
CA ILE A 37 -7.83 3.33 11.97
C ILE A 37 -7.79 4.13 13.28
N SER A 38 -8.55 5.24 13.36
CA SER A 38 -8.57 6.08 14.56
C SER A 38 -9.37 5.47 15.71
N THR A 39 -10.39 4.66 15.41
CA THR A 39 -11.31 4.09 16.41
C THR A 39 -10.83 2.74 16.94
N TYR A 40 -10.21 1.91 16.09
CA TYR A 40 -9.87 0.52 16.39
C TYR A 40 -8.37 0.28 16.17
N ASN A 41 -7.65 -0.04 17.25
CA ASN A 41 -6.23 -0.41 17.19
C ASN A 41 -6.02 -1.94 17.26
N GLN A 42 -6.95 -2.71 16.70
CA GLN A 42 -6.85 -4.18 16.65
C GLN A 42 -6.11 -4.62 15.40
N ILE A 43 -5.08 -5.45 15.58
CA ILE A 43 -4.18 -5.92 14.50
C ILE A 43 -4.97 -6.55 13.35
N ASP A 44 -5.94 -7.42 13.65
CA ASP A 44 -6.76 -8.11 12.63
C ASP A 44 -7.57 -7.13 11.75
N ILE A 45 -7.98 -5.99 12.33
CA ILE A 45 -8.71 -4.95 11.62
C ILE A 45 -7.74 -4.16 10.74
N LEU A 46 -6.58 -3.78 11.28
CA LEU A 46 -5.56 -3.04 10.53
C LEU A 46 -5.00 -3.83 9.35
N SER A 47 -4.75 -5.13 9.52
CA SER A 47 -4.37 -6.05 8.43
C SER A 47 -5.39 -6.03 7.28
N LYS A 48 -6.69 -6.09 7.60
CA LYS A 48 -7.76 -6.00 6.59
C LYS A 48 -7.81 -4.65 5.90
N ILE A 49 -7.50 -3.56 6.61
CA ILE A 49 -7.42 -2.21 6.03
C ILE A 49 -6.29 -2.14 5.00
N PHE A 50 -5.10 -2.61 5.33
CA PHE A 50 -3.96 -2.61 4.40
C PHE A 50 -4.20 -3.52 3.19
N SER A 51 -4.83 -4.68 3.39
CA SER A 51 -5.25 -5.55 2.29
C SER A 51 -6.29 -4.87 1.38
N CYS A 52 -7.25 -4.13 1.97
CA CYS A 52 -8.24 -3.34 1.23
C CYS A 52 -7.57 -2.25 0.39
N LEU A 53 -6.65 -1.48 0.99
CA LEU A 53 -5.89 -0.44 0.29
C LEU A 53 -5.06 -1.01 -0.87
N SER A 54 -4.38 -2.14 -0.64
CA SER A 54 -3.60 -2.83 -1.67
C SER A 54 -4.46 -3.16 -2.90
N LYS A 55 -5.67 -3.71 -2.68
CA LYS A 55 -6.60 -4.02 -3.77
C LYS A 55 -7.10 -2.78 -4.52
N TRP A 56 -7.31 -1.68 -3.81
CA TRP A 56 -7.69 -0.41 -4.40
C TRP A 56 -6.57 0.22 -5.24
N LEU A 57 -5.32 0.03 -4.82
CA LEU A 57 -4.15 0.42 -5.60
C LEU A 57 -3.94 -0.47 -6.83
N GLU A 58 -4.09 -1.80 -6.71
CA GLU A 58 -4.08 -2.72 -7.86
C GLU A 58 -5.20 -2.41 -8.87
N PHE A 59 -6.34 -1.94 -8.37
CA PHE A 59 -7.45 -1.48 -9.19
C PHE A 59 -7.11 -0.18 -9.95
N GLY A 60 -6.13 0.58 -9.43
CA GLY A 60 -5.55 1.75 -10.06
C GLY A 60 -6.19 3.06 -9.63
N ILE A 61 -6.57 3.19 -8.37
CA ILE A 61 -6.87 4.51 -7.82
C ILE A 61 -5.60 5.36 -7.81
N SER A 62 -5.77 6.65 -8.07
CA SER A 62 -4.68 7.61 -7.97
C SER A 62 -4.05 7.60 -6.59
N ILE A 63 -2.73 7.46 -6.58
CA ILE A 63 -1.93 7.47 -5.36
C ILE A 63 -2.11 8.75 -4.52
N LEU A 64 -2.42 9.88 -5.17
CA LEU A 64 -2.66 11.16 -4.50
C LEU A 64 -3.78 11.09 -3.46
N LYS A 65 -4.77 10.20 -3.67
CA LYS A 65 -5.89 10.07 -2.73
C LYS A 65 -5.48 9.41 -1.41
N ILE A 66 -4.42 8.59 -1.41
CA ILE A 66 -3.99 7.85 -0.23
C ILE A 66 -2.79 8.48 0.48
N GLU A 67 -2.32 9.64 0.02
CA GLU A 67 -1.14 10.33 0.57
C GLU A 67 -1.25 10.57 2.08
N ILE A 68 -2.45 10.90 2.57
CA ILE A 68 -2.76 11.08 3.99
C ILE A 68 -2.52 9.83 4.85
N LEU A 69 -2.48 8.64 4.24
CA LEU A 69 -2.22 7.38 4.93
C LEU A 69 -0.75 6.94 4.87
N PHE A 70 0.12 7.67 4.16
CA PHE A 70 1.52 7.26 4.00
C PHE A 70 2.24 7.18 5.33
N GLU A 71 2.20 8.23 6.14
CA GLU A 71 2.85 8.23 7.45
C GLU A 71 2.38 7.04 8.30
N TYR A 72 1.09 6.73 8.30
CA TYR A 72 0.54 5.61 9.03
C TYR A 72 1.01 4.25 8.48
N LEU A 73 1.03 4.08 7.16
CA LEU A 73 1.57 2.89 6.48
C LEU A 73 3.03 2.66 6.87
N PHE A 74 3.87 3.68 6.74
CA PHE A 74 5.30 3.55 7.03
C PHE A 74 5.57 3.30 8.52
N ASN A 75 4.87 3.99 9.42
CA ASN A 75 5.00 3.73 10.86
C ASN A 75 4.58 2.30 11.25
N SER A 76 3.61 1.72 10.52
CA SER A 76 3.10 0.36 10.77
C SER A 76 4.08 -0.75 10.39
N LEU A 77 5.13 -0.47 9.61
CA LEU A 77 6.19 -1.44 9.27
C LEU A 77 6.96 -1.95 10.49
N ASN A 78 7.04 -1.14 11.54
CA ASN A 78 7.71 -1.51 12.78
C ASN A 78 6.93 -2.59 13.56
N ASN A 79 5.65 -2.81 13.21
CA ASN A 79 4.84 -3.85 13.82
C ASN A 79 5.02 -5.18 13.08
N ASP A 80 5.71 -6.14 13.72
CA ASP A 80 5.96 -7.46 13.15
C ASP A 80 4.69 -8.18 12.66
N ASN A 81 3.56 -8.00 13.35
CA ASN A 81 2.31 -8.67 13.00
C ASN A 81 1.59 -8.05 11.79
N LEU A 82 1.94 -6.80 11.41
CA LEU A 82 1.35 -6.10 10.27
C LEU A 82 2.32 -6.01 9.09
N PHE A 83 3.57 -6.41 9.30
CA PHE A 83 4.66 -6.19 8.34
C PHE A 83 4.33 -6.69 6.95
N ASP A 84 3.88 -7.94 6.81
CA ASP A 84 3.63 -8.55 5.50
C ASP A 84 2.50 -7.82 4.74
N ASP A 85 1.44 -7.42 5.42
CA ASP A 85 0.32 -6.71 4.80
C ASP A 85 0.70 -5.27 4.40
N VAL A 86 1.45 -4.58 5.25
CA VAL A 86 1.97 -3.24 4.99
C VAL A 86 2.99 -3.28 3.85
N TYR A 87 3.92 -4.23 3.88
CA TYR A 87 4.90 -4.44 2.82
C TYR A 87 4.23 -4.72 1.49
N ASN A 88 3.23 -5.61 1.45
CA ASN A 88 2.47 -5.88 0.23
C ASN A 88 1.79 -4.60 -0.30
N CYS A 89 1.18 -3.80 0.59
CA CYS A 89 0.56 -2.54 0.21
C CYS A 89 1.56 -1.54 -0.38
N LEU A 90 2.74 -1.41 0.24
CA LEU A 90 3.80 -0.54 -0.25
C LEU A 90 4.39 -1.07 -1.57
N SER A 91 4.60 -2.37 -1.71
CA SER A 91 5.08 -2.96 -2.96
C SER A 91 4.12 -2.64 -4.12
N VAL A 92 2.81 -2.79 -3.93
CA VAL A 92 1.81 -2.39 -4.94
C VAL A 92 1.87 -0.89 -5.25
N LEU A 93 2.09 -0.06 -4.23
CA LEU A 93 2.19 1.39 -4.38
C LEU A 93 3.39 1.80 -5.24
N PHE A 94 4.57 1.26 -4.97
CA PHE A 94 5.81 1.60 -5.68
C PHE A 94 5.89 0.96 -7.07
N THR A 95 5.32 -0.23 -7.25
CA THR A 95 5.25 -0.89 -8.58
C THR A 95 4.12 -0.33 -9.45
N SER A 96 3.30 0.59 -8.94
CA SER A 96 2.20 1.17 -9.70
C SER A 96 2.70 2.05 -10.85
N PRO A 97 1.99 2.06 -12.01
CA PRO A 97 2.34 2.95 -13.12
C PRO A 97 2.17 4.44 -12.78
N ASP A 98 1.52 4.75 -11.66
CA ASP A 98 1.36 6.10 -11.14
C ASP A 98 2.64 6.61 -10.46
N ALA A 99 3.56 5.71 -10.07
CA ALA A 99 4.87 6.08 -9.54
C ALA A 99 5.68 6.95 -10.51
N LEU A 100 5.58 6.65 -11.80
CA LEU A 100 6.24 7.42 -12.85
C LEU A 100 5.47 8.71 -13.21
N LYS A 101 4.17 8.79 -12.90
CA LYS A 101 3.33 9.95 -13.24
C LYS A 101 3.41 11.07 -12.21
N TYR A 102 3.66 10.73 -10.94
CA TYR A 102 3.62 11.67 -9.81
C TYR A 102 4.96 11.68 -9.05
N PRO A 103 6.08 12.08 -9.70
CA PRO A 103 7.40 12.04 -9.08
C PRO A 103 7.50 12.92 -7.83
N SER A 104 6.76 14.03 -7.76
CA SER A 104 6.73 14.90 -6.58
C SER A 104 6.18 14.19 -5.33
N THR A 105 5.13 13.39 -5.50
CA THR A 105 4.53 12.61 -4.40
C THR A 105 5.48 11.51 -3.94
N PHE A 106 6.21 10.89 -4.86
CA PHE A 106 7.23 9.89 -4.51
C PHE A 106 8.48 10.51 -3.87
N SER A 107 8.83 11.75 -4.24
CA SER A 107 9.88 12.49 -3.52
C SER A 107 9.50 12.74 -2.06
N CYS A 108 8.21 12.97 -1.76
CA CYS A 108 7.72 13.05 -0.39
C CYS A 108 7.78 11.71 0.37
N LEU A 109 7.88 10.58 -0.35
CA LEU A 109 8.04 9.25 0.23
C LEU A 109 9.49 8.91 0.60
N LEU A 110 10.48 9.53 -0.05
CA LEU A 110 11.90 9.29 0.19
C LEU A 110 12.32 9.36 1.68
N PRO A 111 11.86 10.34 2.49
CA PRO A 111 12.20 10.38 3.91
C PRO A 111 11.72 9.15 4.68
N TYR A 112 10.57 8.59 4.30
CA TYR A 112 10.06 7.37 4.90
C TYR A 112 10.81 6.13 4.42
N VAL A 113 11.31 6.14 3.19
CA VAL A 113 12.16 5.06 2.66
C VAL A 113 13.48 4.98 3.44
N ILE A 114 14.03 6.11 3.89
CA ILE A 114 15.24 6.11 4.74
C ILE A 114 14.97 5.41 6.09
N GLN A 115 13.75 5.45 6.61
CA GLN A 115 13.41 4.74 7.85
C GLN A 115 13.57 3.22 7.69
N PHE A 116 13.48 2.69 6.47
CA PHE A 116 13.73 1.28 6.21
C PHE A 116 15.17 0.84 6.50
N GLU A 117 16.16 1.74 6.41
CA GLU A 117 17.55 1.43 6.73
C GLU A 117 17.68 0.94 8.18
N THR A 118 16.97 1.61 9.11
CA THR A 118 16.99 1.22 10.53
C THR A 118 16.29 -0.11 10.78
N ILE A 119 15.18 -0.39 10.06
CA ILE A 119 14.48 -1.67 10.12
C ILE A 119 15.37 -2.79 9.54
N LEU A 120 16.09 -2.51 8.45
CA LEU A 120 17.06 -3.42 7.85
C LEU A 120 18.17 -3.77 8.83
N ASP A 121 18.79 -2.80 9.49
CA ASP A 121 19.84 -3.03 10.49
C ASP A 121 19.36 -3.87 11.68
N GLN A 122 18.13 -3.65 12.14
CA GLN A 122 17.51 -4.49 13.16
C GLN A 122 17.29 -5.93 12.66
N CYS A 123 16.86 -6.11 11.40
CA CYS A 123 16.71 -7.44 10.81
C CYS A 123 18.06 -8.16 10.62
N LEU A 124 19.13 -7.42 10.31
CA LEU A 124 20.50 -7.92 10.18
C LEU A 124 21.05 -8.45 11.51
N THR A 125 20.75 -7.76 12.61
CA THR A 125 21.22 -8.12 13.96
C THR A 125 20.40 -9.24 14.60
N ILE A 126 19.08 -9.27 14.39
CA ILE A 126 18.16 -10.27 14.94
C ILE A 126 18.15 -11.57 14.10
N GLY A 127 18.66 -11.52 12.86
CA GLY A 127 18.70 -12.68 11.96
C GLY A 127 17.35 -13.00 11.29
N ASN A 128 16.44 -12.02 11.21
CA ASN A 128 15.12 -12.20 10.61
C ASN A 128 15.21 -12.12 9.07
N LYS A 129 15.49 -13.26 8.43
CA LYS A 129 15.73 -13.37 6.99
C LYS A 129 14.53 -12.94 6.13
N VAL A 130 13.30 -13.14 6.60
CA VAL A 130 12.08 -12.86 5.82
C VAL A 130 11.95 -11.37 5.53
N LYS A 131 12.02 -10.52 6.57
CA LYS A 131 12.00 -9.06 6.42
C LYS A 131 13.15 -8.56 5.53
N ARG A 132 14.34 -9.16 5.69
CA ARG A 132 15.51 -8.82 4.88
C ARG A 132 15.28 -9.05 3.39
N TYR A 133 14.72 -10.19 2.98
CA TYR A 133 14.45 -10.47 1.57
C TYR A 133 13.36 -9.56 0.98
N SER A 134 12.31 -9.24 1.74
CA SER A 134 11.27 -8.30 1.32
C SER A 134 11.84 -6.92 1.02
N PHE A 135 12.78 -6.43 1.85
CA PHE A 135 13.44 -5.14 1.60
C PHE A 135 14.39 -5.13 0.41
N PHE A 136 15.13 -6.22 0.18
CA PHE A 136 16.01 -6.31 -0.98
C PHE A 136 15.23 -6.22 -2.31
N PHE A 137 14.02 -6.77 -2.38
CA PHE A 137 13.15 -6.62 -3.56
C PHE A 137 12.69 -5.18 -3.75
N PHE A 138 12.37 -4.47 -2.66
CA PHE A 138 11.90 -3.10 -2.72
C PHE A 138 12.94 -2.08 -3.24
N CYS A 139 14.23 -2.37 -3.07
CA CYS A 139 15.33 -1.50 -3.55
C CYS A 139 15.87 -1.86 -4.93
N LEU A 140 15.47 -3.00 -5.51
CA LEU A 140 16.01 -3.52 -6.78
C LEU A 140 15.03 -3.47 -7.96
N ASP A 141 13.74 -3.26 -7.71
CA ASP A 141 12.70 -2.97 -8.72
C ASP A 141 12.42 -1.46 -8.82
#